data_AF-A0A9D2RBJ2-F1
#
_entry.id   AF-A0A9D2RBJ2-F1
#
_cell.length_a   1.000
_cell.length_b   1.000
_cell.length_c   1.000
_cell.angle_alpha   90.00
_cell.angle_beta   90.00
_cell.angle_gamma   90.00
#
_symmetry.space_group_name_H-M   'P 1'
#
loop_
_entity.id
_entity.type
_entity.pdbx_description
1 polymer ?
#
loop_
_entity_poly.entity_id
_entity_poly.type
_entity_poly.pdbx_seq_one_letter_code
_entity_poly.pdbx_strand_id
1 'polypeptide(L)'
;MAQIDFNHAKTEFENYLSTFDLNNPKIQLKRVHTYGVVKAADYIGRREGLKQEDRDLALLIALLHDIGRFEQLKVFNSYDDNQFDHARFGVKLLFEEGEIRKFIADREYDEIIRQAIAFHSLYRLPEIEDPSAFLQCRIIRDADKLDNFRVKSVDSLEAHFDVPQKEIEKETVSENVLQAVRDHRCVFRDERRTHLDMWISYMAFIFDLNFSSSFRFIQEHDYINKCLGRMEYQREDTRKAMEEVRKICLEYVSKNGA
;
A
#
# COMPACT_ATOMS: atom_id res chain seq x y z
N MET A 1 -28.86 -3.16 11.54
CA MET A 1 -27.76 -3.40 10.60
C MET A 1 -27.09 -4.69 11.01
N ALA A 2 -26.80 -5.59 10.07
CA ALA A 2 -26.02 -6.78 10.41
C ALA A 2 -24.60 -6.32 10.74
N GLN A 3 -24.05 -6.79 11.87
CA GLN A 3 -22.74 -6.37 12.34
C GLN A 3 -21.66 -7.01 11.47
N ILE A 4 -20.67 -6.23 11.03
CA ILE A 4 -19.50 -6.72 10.31
C ILE A 4 -18.70 -7.62 11.28
N ASP A 5 -18.67 -8.92 11.02
CA ASP A 5 -17.90 -9.88 11.82
C ASP A 5 -16.50 -10.07 11.22
N PHE A 6 -15.57 -9.25 11.68
CA PHE A 6 -14.18 -9.31 11.23
C PHE A 6 -13.48 -10.65 11.55
N ASN A 7 -13.86 -11.33 12.64
CA ASN A 7 -13.25 -12.61 13.00
C ASN A 7 -13.70 -13.73 12.05
N HIS A 8 -14.98 -13.71 11.65
CA HIS A 8 -15.48 -14.58 10.60
C HIS A 8 -14.77 -14.30 9.27
N ALA A 9 -14.73 -13.04 8.82
CA ALA A 9 -14.05 -12.67 7.57
C ALA A 9 -12.57 -13.09 7.56
N LYS A 10 -11.86 -12.93 8.70
CA LYS A 10 -10.48 -13.40 8.86
C LYS A 10 -10.36 -14.92 8.72
N THR A 11 -11.30 -15.67 9.29
CA THR A 11 -11.32 -17.14 9.18
C THR A 11 -11.51 -17.55 7.73
N GLU A 12 -12.45 -16.93 7.02
CA GLU A 12 -12.69 -17.21 5.60
C GLU A 12 -11.51 -16.78 4.71
N PHE A 13 -10.82 -15.70 5.06
CA PHE A 13 -9.60 -15.29 4.36
C PHE A 13 -8.48 -16.32 4.53
N GLU A 14 -8.28 -16.85 5.74
CA GLU A 14 -7.31 -17.93 5.97
C GLU A 14 -7.70 -19.23 5.25
N ASN A 15 -8.99 -19.56 5.18
CA ASN A 15 -9.49 -20.68 4.37
C ASN A 15 -9.17 -20.47 2.88
N TYR A 16 -9.38 -19.27 2.35
CA TYR A 16 -9.00 -18.90 0.99
C TYR A 16 -7.49 -19.07 0.76
N LEU A 17 -6.66 -18.57 1.69
CA LEU A 17 -5.19 -18.69 1.61
C LEU A 17 -4.70 -20.14 1.65
N SER A 18 -5.43 -21.06 2.29
CA SER A 18 -5.08 -22.48 2.34
C SER A 18 -5.06 -23.16 0.97
N THR A 19 -5.65 -22.53 -0.06
CA THR A 19 -5.66 -23.02 -1.45
C THR A 19 -4.40 -22.65 -2.24
N PHE A 20 -3.49 -21.84 -1.66
CA PHE A 20 -2.25 -21.40 -2.28
C PHE A 20 -1.03 -22.10 -1.66
N ASP A 21 0.10 -22.10 -2.37
CA ASP A 21 1.36 -22.60 -1.83
C ASP A 21 1.92 -21.64 -0.76
N LEU A 22 1.65 -21.96 0.51
CA LEU A 22 2.15 -21.21 1.66
C LEU A 22 3.67 -21.31 1.82
N ASN A 23 4.38 -22.18 1.08
CA ASN A 23 5.85 -22.17 1.07
C ASN A 23 6.41 -21.14 0.08
N ASN A 24 5.57 -20.58 -0.82
CA ASN A 24 6.00 -19.53 -1.73
C ASN A 24 6.25 -18.22 -0.94
N PRO A 25 7.49 -17.69 -0.94
CA PRO A 25 7.82 -16.47 -0.19
C PRO A 25 6.99 -15.25 -0.62
N LYS A 26 6.56 -15.17 -1.89
CA LYS A 26 5.71 -14.07 -2.37
C LYS A 26 4.29 -14.16 -1.79
N ILE A 27 3.73 -15.37 -1.69
CA ILE A 27 2.43 -15.59 -1.05
C ILE A 27 2.50 -15.22 0.44
N GLN A 28 3.56 -15.64 1.15
CA GLN A 28 3.76 -15.26 2.55
C GLN A 28 3.93 -13.76 2.73
N LEU A 29 4.70 -13.10 1.86
CA LEU A 29 4.86 -11.66 1.88
C LEU A 29 3.52 -10.95 1.71
N LYS A 30 2.66 -11.40 0.80
CA LYS A 30 1.32 -10.81 0.62
C LYS A 30 0.38 -11.07 1.78
N ARG A 31 0.45 -12.25 2.42
CA ARG A 31 -0.29 -12.50 3.67
C ARG A 31 0.16 -11.56 4.79
N VAL A 32 1.47 -11.42 5.00
CA VAL A 32 2.03 -10.50 6.01
C VAL A 32 1.64 -9.05 5.70
N HIS A 33 1.73 -8.65 4.43
CA HIS A 33 1.30 -7.33 3.94
C HIS A 33 -0.17 -7.08 4.26
N THR A 34 -1.06 -8.00 3.92
CA THR A 34 -2.51 -7.88 4.16
C THR A 34 -2.81 -7.59 5.63
N TYR A 35 -2.21 -8.35 6.57
CA TYR A 35 -2.39 -8.08 8.00
C TYR A 35 -1.70 -6.82 8.50
N GLY A 36 -0.65 -6.38 7.82
CA GLY A 36 -0.04 -5.08 8.03
C GLY A 36 -0.99 -3.93 7.66
N VAL A 37 -1.64 -4.02 6.49
CA VAL A 37 -2.67 -3.07 6.05
C VAL A 37 -3.86 -3.06 7.02
N VAL A 38 -4.32 -4.23 7.50
CA VAL A 38 -5.36 -4.30 8.54
C VAL A 38 -4.96 -3.52 9.81
N LYS A 39 -3.72 -3.70 10.29
CA LYS A 39 -3.22 -2.96 11.47
C LYS A 39 -3.13 -1.46 11.21
N ALA A 40 -2.68 -1.06 10.03
CA ALA A 40 -2.59 0.35 9.64
C ALA A 40 -3.99 0.98 9.53
N ALA A 41 -4.97 0.27 8.99
CA ALA A 41 -6.37 0.70 8.92
C ALA A 41 -6.99 0.85 10.32
N ASP A 42 -6.76 -0.11 11.24
CA ASP A 42 -7.19 0.02 12.65
C ASP A 42 -6.55 1.24 13.32
N TYR A 43 -5.25 1.46 13.08
CA TYR A 43 -4.54 2.62 13.61
C TYR A 43 -5.16 3.93 13.13
N ILE A 44 -5.35 4.10 11.81
CA ILE A 44 -5.99 5.30 11.24
C ILE A 44 -7.38 5.47 11.84
N GLY A 45 -8.20 4.43 11.80
CA GLY A 45 -9.58 4.49 12.28
C GLY A 45 -9.70 4.89 13.76
N ARG A 46 -8.79 4.41 14.62
CA ARG A 46 -8.75 4.81 16.03
C ARG A 46 -8.24 6.23 16.24
N ARG A 47 -7.17 6.62 15.56
CA ARG A 47 -6.52 7.93 15.76
C ARG A 47 -7.31 9.07 15.14
N GLU A 48 -8.10 8.80 14.10
CA GLU A 48 -9.05 9.76 13.51
C GLU A 48 -10.42 9.75 14.22
N GLY A 49 -10.63 8.87 15.21
CA GLY A 49 -11.87 8.83 15.99
C GLY A 49 -13.09 8.35 15.19
N LEU A 50 -12.89 7.50 14.19
CA LEU A 50 -13.98 6.98 13.36
C LEU A 50 -14.94 6.13 14.19
N LYS A 51 -16.23 6.15 13.80
CA LYS A 51 -17.26 5.30 14.41
C LYS A 51 -16.92 3.82 14.19
N GLN A 52 -17.41 2.97 15.09
CA GLN A 52 -17.12 1.53 15.08
C GLN A 52 -17.42 0.88 13.71
N GLU A 53 -18.56 1.21 13.11
CA GLU A 53 -18.99 0.69 11.81
C GLU A 53 -18.01 1.01 10.67
N ASP A 54 -17.51 2.25 10.58
CA ASP A 54 -16.52 2.63 9.55
C ASP A 54 -15.18 1.93 9.77
N ARG A 55 -14.80 1.71 11.03
CA ARG A 55 -13.59 0.97 11.36
C ARG A 55 -13.72 -0.49 10.97
N ASP A 56 -14.80 -1.15 11.35
CA ASP A 56 -15.02 -2.57 11.02
C ASP A 56 -15.06 -2.78 9.51
N LEU A 57 -15.68 -1.85 8.77
CA LEU A 57 -15.67 -1.86 7.32
C LEU A 57 -14.26 -1.67 6.74
N ALA A 58 -13.47 -0.74 7.30
CA ALA A 58 -12.08 -0.54 6.88
C ALA A 58 -11.22 -1.78 7.13
N LEU A 59 -11.39 -2.48 8.25
CA LEU A 59 -10.67 -3.72 8.54
C LEU A 59 -11.04 -4.82 7.54
N LEU A 60 -12.33 -4.97 7.23
CA LEU A 60 -12.80 -5.92 6.22
C LEU A 60 -12.21 -5.62 4.84
N ILE A 61 -12.27 -4.36 4.39
CA ILE A 61 -11.72 -3.99 3.08
C ILE A 61 -10.20 -4.17 3.07
N ALA A 62 -9.51 -3.81 4.15
CA ALA A 62 -8.06 -4.02 4.26
C ALA A 62 -7.67 -5.50 4.17
N LEU A 63 -8.50 -6.40 4.69
CA LEU A 63 -8.29 -7.85 4.57
C LEU A 63 -8.45 -8.34 3.12
N LEU A 64 -9.30 -7.67 2.32
CA LEU A 64 -9.68 -8.12 0.97
C LEU A 64 -9.01 -7.35 -0.18
N HIS A 65 -8.38 -6.20 0.08
CA HIS A 65 -7.90 -5.28 -0.97
C HIS A 65 -7.00 -5.94 -2.03
N ASP A 66 -6.10 -6.82 -1.60
CA ASP A 66 -5.11 -7.51 -2.42
C ASP A 66 -5.55 -8.96 -2.75
N ILE A 67 -6.83 -9.34 -2.58
CA ILE A 67 -7.29 -10.73 -2.78
C ILE A 67 -6.95 -11.26 -4.19
N GLY A 68 -7.03 -10.40 -5.20
CA GLY A 68 -6.66 -10.73 -6.58
C GLY A 68 -5.15 -10.93 -6.78
N ARG A 69 -4.31 -10.43 -5.87
CA ARG A 69 -2.85 -10.62 -5.94
C ARG A 69 -2.44 -12.06 -5.70
N PHE A 70 -3.19 -12.80 -4.88
CA PHE A 70 -2.92 -14.21 -4.65
C PHE A 70 -3.14 -15.04 -5.92
N GLU A 71 -4.20 -14.73 -6.69
CA GLU A 71 -4.45 -15.36 -8.00
C GLU A 71 -3.41 -14.93 -9.06
N GLN A 72 -3.00 -13.66 -9.08
CA GLN A 72 -1.88 -13.20 -9.92
C GLN A 72 -0.61 -14.00 -9.65
N LEU A 73 -0.24 -14.18 -8.38
CA LEU A 73 0.95 -14.93 -7.98
C LEU A 73 0.85 -16.42 -8.32
N LYS A 74 -0.33 -17.02 -8.19
CA LYS A 74 -0.58 -18.42 -8.55
C LYS A 74 -0.36 -18.67 -10.04
N VAL A 75 -0.77 -17.73 -10.90
CA VAL A 75 -0.68 -17.88 -12.36
C VAL A 75 0.68 -17.46 -12.92
N PHE A 76 1.23 -16.32 -12.46
CA PHE A 76 2.40 -15.69 -13.07
C PHE A 76 3.64 -15.67 -12.16
N ASN A 77 3.49 -15.97 -10.87
CA ASN A 77 4.54 -15.81 -9.86
C ASN A 77 5.22 -14.43 -9.90
N SER A 78 4.47 -13.38 -10.23
CA SER A 78 4.93 -12.01 -10.48
C SER A 78 3.95 -10.99 -9.87
N TYR A 79 4.45 -9.81 -9.50
CA TYR A 79 3.64 -8.66 -9.08
C TYR A 79 3.44 -7.64 -10.22
N ASP A 80 3.78 -8.00 -11.46
CA ASP A 80 3.66 -7.11 -12.61
C ASP A 80 2.19 -6.89 -13.00
N ASP A 81 1.64 -5.75 -12.58
CA ASP A 81 0.25 -5.38 -12.84
C ASP A 81 -0.06 -5.11 -14.33
N ASN A 82 0.95 -5.01 -15.22
CA ASN A 82 0.70 -4.95 -16.67
C ASN A 82 0.25 -6.31 -17.23
N GLN A 83 0.62 -7.40 -16.55
CA GLN A 83 0.21 -8.75 -16.94
C GLN A 83 -1.17 -9.08 -16.35
N PHE A 84 -1.52 -8.48 -15.21
CA PHE A 84 -2.72 -8.80 -14.47
C PHE A 84 -3.11 -7.66 -13.52
N ASP A 85 -4.26 -7.03 -13.77
CA ASP A 85 -4.81 -6.03 -12.87
C ASP A 85 -5.47 -6.72 -11.65
N HIS A 86 -4.73 -6.79 -10.54
CA HIS A 86 -5.17 -7.45 -9.31
C HIS A 86 -6.40 -6.78 -8.68
N ALA A 87 -6.55 -5.46 -8.79
CA ALA A 87 -7.67 -4.73 -8.21
C ALA A 87 -8.95 -5.05 -8.97
N ARG A 88 -8.91 -4.97 -10.30
CA ARG A 88 -10.03 -5.34 -11.17
C ARG A 88 -10.40 -6.81 -11.02
N PHE A 89 -9.41 -7.70 -10.95
CA PHE A 89 -9.68 -9.12 -10.72
C PHE A 89 -10.27 -9.38 -9.33
N GLY A 90 -9.78 -8.72 -8.28
CA GLY A 90 -10.33 -8.83 -6.93
C GLY A 90 -11.81 -8.43 -6.89
N VAL A 91 -12.20 -7.37 -7.61
CA VAL A 91 -13.61 -6.99 -7.78
C VAL A 91 -14.42 -8.09 -8.48
N LYS A 92 -13.90 -8.65 -9.58
CA LYS A 92 -14.57 -9.75 -10.30
C LYS A 92 -14.80 -10.95 -9.38
N LEU A 93 -13.76 -11.42 -8.71
CA LEU A 93 -13.81 -12.57 -7.81
C LEU A 93 -14.85 -12.34 -6.71
N LEU A 94 -14.80 -11.19 -6.04
CA LEU A 94 -15.69 -10.90 -4.92
C LEU A 94 -17.14 -10.71 -5.35
N PHE A 95 -17.41 -9.94 -6.41
CA PHE A 95 -18.76 -9.49 -6.72
C PHE A 95 -19.41 -10.19 -7.91
N GLU A 96 -18.66 -10.48 -8.97
CA GLU A 96 -19.20 -11.16 -10.15
C GLU A 96 -19.29 -12.67 -9.92
N GLU A 97 -18.31 -13.26 -9.23
CA GLU A 97 -18.31 -14.69 -8.87
C GLU A 97 -18.97 -14.95 -7.50
N GLY A 98 -19.29 -13.90 -6.74
CA GLY A 98 -20.10 -13.97 -5.53
C GLY A 98 -19.34 -14.34 -4.24
N GLU A 99 -18.01 -14.40 -4.29
CA GLU A 99 -17.17 -14.78 -3.15
C GLU A 99 -17.31 -13.83 -1.94
N ILE A 100 -17.71 -12.58 -2.15
CA ILE A 100 -17.94 -11.60 -1.08
C ILE A 100 -18.91 -12.12 0.00
N ARG A 101 -19.85 -13.00 -0.37
CA ARG A 101 -20.84 -13.55 0.57
C ARG A 101 -20.24 -14.49 1.62
N LYS A 102 -19.02 -14.99 1.40
CA LYS A 102 -18.27 -15.72 2.43
C LYS A 102 -17.79 -14.77 3.52
N PHE A 103 -17.49 -13.52 3.19
CA PHE A 103 -16.88 -12.58 4.14
C PHE A 103 -17.91 -11.71 4.85
N ILE A 104 -19.00 -11.36 4.17
CA ILE A 104 -20.07 -10.51 4.71
C ILE A 104 -21.43 -10.89 4.12
N ALA A 105 -22.43 -11.07 4.97
CA ALA A 105 -23.80 -11.38 4.54
C ALA A 105 -24.56 -10.13 4.09
N ASP A 106 -24.28 -8.99 4.72
CA ASP A 106 -24.91 -7.72 4.40
C ASP A 106 -24.49 -7.21 3.02
N ARG A 107 -25.46 -6.71 2.26
CA ARG A 107 -25.26 -6.18 0.90
C ARG A 107 -25.18 -4.66 0.86
N GLU A 108 -25.49 -3.99 1.97
CA GLU A 108 -25.45 -2.53 2.10
C GLU A 108 -24.05 -1.97 1.78
N TYR A 109 -23.00 -2.74 2.10
CA TYR A 109 -21.61 -2.33 1.91
C TYR A 109 -21.01 -2.71 0.55
N ASP A 110 -21.75 -3.38 -0.32
CA ASP A 110 -21.20 -3.99 -1.55
C ASP A 110 -20.49 -2.97 -2.41
N GLU A 111 -21.16 -1.86 -2.68
CA GLU A 111 -20.65 -0.83 -3.57
C GLU A 111 -19.46 -0.09 -2.94
N ILE A 112 -19.48 0.12 -1.63
CA ILE A 112 -18.38 0.74 -0.87
C ILE A 112 -17.13 -0.14 -0.93
N ILE A 113 -17.27 -1.44 -0.63
CA ILE A 113 -16.17 -2.41 -0.69
C ILE A 113 -15.65 -2.53 -2.12
N ARG A 114 -16.56 -2.63 -3.10
CA ARG A 114 -16.22 -2.74 -4.53
C ARG A 114 -15.37 -1.56 -5.00
N GLN A 115 -15.77 -0.33 -4.69
CA GLN A 115 -15.03 0.87 -5.07
C GLN A 115 -13.68 0.97 -4.36
N ALA A 116 -13.65 0.70 -3.05
CA ALA A 116 -12.40 0.75 -2.28
C ALA A 116 -11.37 -0.25 -2.81
N ILE A 117 -11.79 -1.47 -3.17
CA ILE A 117 -10.90 -2.46 -3.80
C ILE A 117 -10.53 -2.02 -5.23
N ALA A 118 -11.47 -1.54 -6.04
CA ALA A 118 -11.18 -1.11 -7.41
C ALA A 118 -10.16 0.04 -7.48
N PHE A 119 -10.19 0.95 -6.50
CA PHE A 119 -9.47 2.22 -6.56
C PHE A 119 -8.23 2.28 -5.66
N HIS A 120 -7.93 1.25 -4.88
CA HIS A 120 -6.83 1.32 -3.90
C HIS A 120 -5.45 1.50 -4.55
N SER A 121 -5.21 0.93 -5.73
CA SER A 121 -3.91 0.98 -6.43
C SER A 121 -3.83 2.03 -7.54
N LEU A 122 -4.90 2.80 -7.80
CA LEU A 122 -4.90 3.85 -8.82
C LEU A 122 -3.93 4.98 -8.48
N TYR A 123 -3.37 5.63 -9.50
CA TYR A 123 -2.50 6.79 -9.29
C TYR A 123 -3.22 7.94 -8.58
N ARG A 124 -4.48 8.19 -8.94
CA ARG A 124 -5.37 9.19 -8.33
C ARG A 124 -6.75 8.60 -8.18
N LEU A 125 -7.44 8.95 -7.08
CA LEU A 125 -8.83 8.60 -6.92
C LEU A 125 -9.70 9.30 -7.98
N PRO A 126 -10.67 8.59 -8.58
CA PRO A 126 -11.72 9.23 -9.36
C PRO A 126 -12.63 10.07 -8.44
N GLU A 127 -13.55 10.81 -9.05
CA GLU A 127 -14.67 11.39 -8.30
C GLU A 127 -15.56 10.28 -7.75
N ILE A 128 -15.86 10.34 -6.45
CA ILE A 128 -16.67 9.37 -5.73
C ILE A 128 -17.79 10.14 -5.03
N GLU A 129 -19.03 9.90 -5.46
CA GLU A 129 -20.20 10.62 -4.95
C GLU A 129 -20.59 10.19 -3.53
N ASP A 130 -20.48 8.90 -3.21
CA ASP A 130 -20.82 8.37 -1.89
C ASP A 130 -19.72 8.73 -0.86
N PRO A 131 -20.04 9.53 0.18
CA PRO A 131 -19.07 9.90 1.19
C PRO A 131 -18.47 8.71 1.96
N SER A 132 -19.24 7.63 2.15
CA SER A 132 -18.78 6.43 2.83
C SER A 132 -17.78 5.67 1.96
N ALA A 133 -18.07 5.52 0.67
CA ALA A 133 -17.13 4.94 -0.29
C ALA A 133 -15.85 5.79 -0.40
N PHE A 134 -15.98 7.11 -0.46
CA PHE A 134 -14.85 8.02 -0.51
C PHE A 134 -13.96 7.91 0.74
N LEU A 135 -14.56 7.85 1.93
CA LEU A 135 -13.85 7.65 3.19
C LEU A 135 -13.06 6.34 3.18
N GLN A 136 -13.71 5.22 2.85
CA GLN A 136 -13.07 3.90 2.83
C GLN A 136 -11.95 3.82 1.79
N CYS A 137 -12.15 4.38 0.60
CA CYS A 137 -11.10 4.47 -0.42
C CYS A 137 -9.84 5.17 0.10
N ARG A 138 -10.00 6.29 0.83
CA ARG A 138 -8.87 7.02 1.41
C ARG A 138 -8.17 6.22 2.50
N ILE A 139 -8.91 5.56 3.38
CA ILE A 139 -8.33 4.76 4.48
C ILE A 139 -7.47 3.62 3.93
N ILE A 140 -8.01 2.86 2.97
CA ILE A 140 -7.32 1.69 2.42
C ILE A 140 -6.08 2.09 1.61
N ARG A 141 -6.16 3.19 0.86
CA ARG A 141 -5.00 3.75 0.16
C ARG A 141 -3.89 4.18 1.11
N ASP A 142 -4.24 4.82 2.22
CA ASP A 142 -3.25 5.18 3.22
C ASP A 142 -2.68 3.93 3.89
N ALA A 143 -3.53 3.04 4.38
CA ALA A 143 -3.13 1.82 5.07
C ALA A 143 -2.19 0.93 4.22
N ASP A 144 -2.48 0.79 2.92
CA ASP A 144 -1.64 0.04 1.97
C ASP A 144 -0.25 0.67 1.81
N LYS A 145 -0.19 2.00 1.64
CA LYS A 145 1.09 2.73 1.58
C LYS A 145 1.88 2.63 2.88
N LEU A 146 1.21 2.73 4.03
CA LEU A 146 1.86 2.63 5.34
C LEU A 146 2.51 1.26 5.53
N ASP A 147 1.84 0.16 5.14
CA ASP A 147 2.49 -1.15 5.19
C ASP A 147 3.57 -1.31 4.12
N ASN A 148 3.44 -0.64 2.97
CA ASN A 148 4.52 -0.59 1.98
C ASN A 148 5.81 -0.03 2.60
N PHE A 149 5.75 1.03 3.40
CA PHE A 149 6.91 1.52 4.15
C PHE A 149 7.49 0.47 5.09
N ARG A 150 6.65 -0.30 5.80
CA ARG A 150 7.12 -1.42 6.64
C ARG A 150 7.88 -2.43 5.79
N VAL A 151 7.28 -2.90 4.70
CA VAL A 151 7.90 -3.84 3.76
C VAL A 151 9.25 -3.31 3.29
N LYS A 152 9.31 -2.05 2.82
CA LYS A 152 10.56 -1.41 2.37
C LYS A 152 11.56 -1.17 3.48
N SER A 153 11.17 -1.18 4.75
CA SER A 153 12.10 -1.05 5.88
C SER A 153 12.76 -2.38 6.30
N VAL A 154 12.19 -3.54 5.93
CA VAL A 154 12.65 -4.85 6.43
C VAL A 154 13.05 -5.86 5.35
N ASP A 155 12.34 -5.91 4.21
CA ASP A 155 12.58 -6.93 3.18
C ASP A 155 13.85 -6.65 2.39
N SER A 156 14.58 -7.67 1.90
CA SER A 156 15.79 -7.41 1.11
C SER A 156 15.52 -6.55 -0.14
N LEU A 157 16.50 -5.70 -0.49
CA LEU A 157 16.44 -4.89 -1.71
C LEU A 157 16.51 -5.78 -2.95
N GLU A 158 17.26 -6.88 -2.86
CA GLU A 158 17.33 -7.93 -3.89
C GLU A 158 15.96 -8.53 -4.18
N ALA A 159 15.14 -8.79 -3.17
CA ALA A 159 13.79 -9.34 -3.38
C ALA A 159 12.83 -8.31 -4.01
N HIS A 160 13.16 -7.02 -3.95
CA HIS A 160 12.35 -5.95 -4.52
C HIS A 160 12.72 -5.60 -5.95
N PHE A 161 14.02 -5.67 -6.28
CA PHE A 161 14.56 -5.17 -7.53
C PHE A 161 15.17 -6.26 -8.41
N ASP A 162 15.25 -7.50 -7.92
CA ASP A 162 15.87 -8.64 -8.60
C ASP A 162 17.34 -8.38 -9.01
N VAL A 163 18.00 -7.41 -8.36
CA VAL A 163 19.42 -7.05 -8.55
C VAL A 163 20.13 -6.89 -7.19
N PRO A 164 21.46 -7.14 -7.11
CA PRO A 164 22.23 -6.91 -5.89
C PRO A 164 22.18 -5.46 -5.40
N GLN A 165 22.06 -5.24 -4.08
CA GLN A 165 22.07 -3.90 -3.48
C GLN A 165 23.27 -3.05 -3.95
N LYS A 166 24.45 -3.66 -4.09
CA LYS A 166 25.68 -2.97 -4.53
C LYS A 166 25.61 -2.40 -5.96
N GLU A 167 24.71 -2.89 -6.79
CA GLU A 167 24.47 -2.35 -8.13
C GLU A 167 23.61 -1.09 -8.05
N ILE A 168 22.54 -1.14 -7.25
CA ILE A 168 21.63 -0.01 -7.00
C ILE A 168 22.39 1.18 -6.37
N GLU A 169 23.29 0.90 -5.43
CA GLU A 169 24.09 1.91 -4.73
C GLU A 169 25.02 2.74 -5.63
N LYS A 170 25.26 2.29 -6.86
CA LYS A 170 26.08 2.97 -7.88
C LYS A 170 25.25 3.84 -8.82
N GLU A 171 23.92 3.74 -8.77
CA GLU A 171 23.04 4.44 -9.69
C GLU A 171 22.92 5.94 -9.37
N THR A 172 22.37 6.66 -10.35
CA THR A 172 21.95 8.05 -10.23
C THR A 172 20.45 8.14 -10.00
N VAL A 173 20.02 9.31 -9.51
CA VAL A 173 18.61 9.68 -9.48
C VAL A 173 18.32 10.61 -10.66
N SER A 174 17.20 10.40 -11.32
CA SER A 174 16.77 11.23 -12.44
C SER A 174 16.20 12.57 -11.93
N GLU A 175 16.56 13.68 -12.58
CA GLU A 175 16.15 15.03 -12.15
C GLU A 175 14.63 15.23 -12.14
N ASN A 176 13.89 14.61 -13.07
CA ASN A 176 12.43 14.66 -13.08
C ASN A 176 11.79 14.01 -11.84
N VAL A 177 12.46 13.02 -11.25
CA VAL A 177 12.02 12.36 -10.01
C VAL A 177 12.31 13.23 -8.80
N LEU A 178 13.47 13.90 -8.76
CA LEU A 178 13.76 14.90 -7.72
C LEU A 178 12.77 16.06 -7.78
N GLN A 179 12.46 16.54 -8.99
CA GLN A 179 11.46 17.59 -9.17
C GLN A 179 10.08 17.15 -8.68
N ALA A 180 9.70 15.88 -8.89
CA ALA A 180 8.48 15.33 -8.32
C ALA A 180 8.41 15.45 -6.79
N VAL A 181 9.52 15.15 -6.12
CA VAL A 181 9.60 15.27 -4.66
C VAL A 181 9.53 16.72 -4.22
N ARG A 182 10.23 17.64 -4.91
CA ARG A 182 10.18 19.09 -4.63
C ARG A 182 8.78 19.68 -4.84
N ASP A 183 8.05 19.17 -5.81
CA ASP A 183 6.66 19.58 -6.10
C ASP A 183 5.63 18.89 -5.18
N HIS A 184 6.08 18.05 -4.25
CA HIS A 184 5.24 17.23 -3.37
C HIS A 184 4.20 16.41 -4.16
N ARG A 185 4.64 15.72 -5.22
CA ARG A 185 3.78 14.83 -6.01
C ARG A 185 4.31 13.39 -6.00
N CYS A 186 3.41 12.42 -6.13
CA CYS A 186 3.81 11.05 -6.41
C CYS A 186 4.48 10.94 -7.79
N VAL A 187 5.44 10.02 -7.89
CA VAL A 187 6.21 9.74 -9.11
C VAL A 187 5.46 8.71 -9.95
N PHE A 188 5.16 9.04 -11.21
CA PHE A 188 4.54 8.08 -12.12
C PHE A 188 5.51 6.98 -12.54
N ARG A 189 4.98 5.81 -12.87
CA ARG A 189 5.78 4.66 -13.30
C ARG A 189 6.73 5.00 -14.46
N ASP A 190 6.20 5.68 -15.47
CA ASP A 190 6.91 5.99 -16.71
C ASP A 190 7.91 7.14 -16.58
N GLU A 191 7.96 7.81 -15.43
CA GLU A 191 8.99 8.80 -15.10
C GLU A 191 10.28 8.16 -14.59
N ARG A 192 10.20 6.90 -14.13
CA ARG A 192 11.33 6.20 -13.51
C ARG A 192 12.27 5.63 -14.56
N ARG A 193 13.57 5.75 -14.33
CA ARG A 193 14.63 5.25 -15.22
C ARG A 193 15.61 4.34 -14.48
N THR A 194 15.78 4.55 -13.18
CA THR A 194 16.69 3.77 -12.32
C THR A 194 15.96 3.06 -11.18
N HIS A 195 16.62 2.13 -10.50
CA HIS A 195 16.07 1.50 -9.29
C HIS A 195 15.98 2.51 -8.14
N LEU A 196 16.89 3.48 -8.09
CA LEU A 196 16.78 4.60 -7.14
C LEU A 196 15.57 5.51 -7.42
N ASP A 197 15.20 5.74 -8.69
CA ASP A 197 13.96 6.44 -9.03
C ASP A 197 12.73 5.68 -8.51
N MET A 198 12.74 4.35 -8.62
CA MET A 198 11.71 3.49 -8.04
C MET A 198 11.71 3.52 -6.52
N TRP A 199 12.89 3.54 -5.88
CA TRP A 199 12.99 3.68 -4.43
C TRP A 199 12.38 4.99 -3.93
N ILE A 200 12.71 6.11 -4.57
CA ILE A 200 12.14 7.43 -4.26
C ILE A 200 10.64 7.46 -4.52
N SER A 201 10.14 6.76 -5.56
CA SER A 201 8.70 6.70 -5.83
C SER A 201 7.90 6.12 -4.65
N TYR A 202 8.48 5.20 -3.87
CA TYR A 202 7.86 4.72 -2.63
C TYR A 202 7.86 5.77 -1.52
N MET A 203 8.93 6.57 -1.40
CA MET A 203 8.97 7.67 -0.42
C MET A 203 7.95 8.75 -0.77
N ALA A 204 7.75 9.02 -2.06
CA ALA A 204 6.77 9.96 -2.57
C ALA A 204 5.31 9.57 -2.28
N PHE A 205 5.04 8.36 -1.76
CA PHE A 205 3.69 7.97 -1.30
C PHE A 205 3.16 8.87 -0.18
N ILE A 206 4.03 9.51 0.60
CA ILE A 206 3.61 10.46 1.64
C ILE A 206 2.77 11.62 1.07
N PHE A 207 2.98 11.98 -0.20
CA PHE A 207 2.30 13.10 -0.83
C PHE A 207 0.85 12.80 -1.23
N ASP A 208 0.45 11.52 -1.19
CA ASP A 208 -0.93 11.06 -1.44
C ASP A 208 -1.56 10.44 -0.18
N LEU A 209 -1.02 10.75 1.02
CA LEU A 209 -1.64 10.40 2.29
C LEU A 209 -2.76 11.38 2.64
N ASN A 210 -3.78 10.86 3.33
CA ASN A 210 -5.07 11.49 3.50
C ASN A 210 -5.39 11.90 4.94
N PHE A 211 -4.75 11.26 5.91
CA PHE A 211 -5.05 11.43 7.33
C PHE A 211 -3.83 11.88 8.12
N SER A 212 -4.04 12.78 9.09
CA SER A 212 -2.99 13.26 10.00
C SER A 212 -2.32 12.10 10.75
N SER A 213 -3.10 11.08 11.13
CA SER A 213 -2.61 9.85 11.75
C SER A 213 -1.68 9.06 10.84
N SER A 214 -1.91 9.02 9.53
CA SER A 214 -1.01 8.33 8.59
C SER A 214 0.39 8.94 8.63
N PHE A 215 0.50 10.27 8.67
CA PHE A 215 1.78 10.94 8.85
C PHE A 215 2.42 10.62 10.20
N ARG A 216 1.64 10.66 11.29
CA ARG A 216 2.13 10.24 12.62
C ARG A 216 2.62 8.80 12.65
N PHE A 217 1.96 7.88 11.94
CA PHE A 217 2.38 6.49 11.83
C PHE A 217 3.78 6.39 11.21
N ILE A 218 4.04 7.13 10.13
CA ILE A 218 5.36 7.24 9.50
C ILE A 218 6.41 7.77 10.48
N GLN A 219 6.07 8.78 11.30
CA GLN A 219 6.99 9.36 12.30
C GLN A 219 7.27 8.39 13.46
N GLU A 220 6.23 7.81 14.05
CA GLU A 220 6.33 6.88 15.19
C GLU A 220 7.21 5.68 14.85
N HIS A 221 7.25 5.28 13.58
CA HIS A 221 8.04 4.15 13.09
C HIS A 221 9.36 4.55 12.42
N ASP A 222 9.64 5.85 12.28
CA ASP A 222 10.83 6.41 11.63
C ASP A 222 11.06 5.87 10.20
N TYR A 223 9.97 5.66 9.44
CA TYR A 223 10.06 4.92 8.18
C TYR A 223 10.87 5.63 7.10
N ILE A 224 10.82 6.97 7.03
CA ILE A 224 11.63 7.72 6.05
C ILE A 224 13.11 7.44 6.29
N ASN A 225 13.57 7.55 7.53
CA ASN A 225 14.98 7.35 7.82
C ASN A 225 15.39 5.89 7.65
N LYS A 226 14.58 4.96 8.14
CA LYS A 226 14.84 3.52 7.99
C LYS A 226 14.93 3.11 6.53
N CYS A 227 14.02 3.57 5.67
CA CYS A 227 14.04 3.21 4.24
C CYS A 227 15.20 3.88 3.48
N LEU A 228 15.42 5.17 3.68
CA LEU A 228 16.50 5.88 2.98
C LEU A 228 17.89 5.54 3.52
N GLY A 229 17.99 4.98 4.73
CA GLY A 229 19.23 4.52 5.36
C GLY A 229 19.63 3.09 5.00
N ARG A 230 18.89 2.40 4.12
CA ARG A 230 19.19 0.99 3.77
C ARG A 230 20.35 0.81 2.79
N MET A 231 20.80 1.89 2.16
CA MET A 231 21.78 1.85 1.08
C MET A 231 22.93 2.82 1.36
N GLU A 232 24.14 2.42 0.99
CA GLU A 232 25.32 3.28 0.97
C GLU A 232 25.53 3.88 -0.43
N TYR A 233 24.97 5.06 -0.67
CA TYR A 233 25.08 5.73 -1.97
C TYR A 233 26.54 6.10 -2.29
N GLN A 234 27.12 5.44 -3.31
CA GLN A 234 28.55 5.51 -3.61
C GLN A 234 28.93 6.84 -4.29
N ARG A 235 28.02 7.40 -5.09
CA ARG A 235 28.25 8.67 -5.79
C ARG A 235 27.91 9.87 -4.92
N GLU A 236 28.70 10.93 -5.04
CA GLU A 236 28.48 12.15 -4.25
C GLU A 236 27.21 12.90 -4.65
N ASP A 237 26.89 12.96 -5.95
CA ASP A 237 25.67 13.56 -6.47
C ASP A 237 24.43 12.81 -5.98
N THR A 238 24.42 11.48 -6.08
CA THR A 238 23.35 10.63 -5.55
C THR A 238 23.16 10.82 -4.04
N ARG A 239 24.25 10.90 -3.26
CA ARG A 239 24.16 11.12 -1.81
C ARG A 239 23.50 12.46 -1.47
N LYS A 240 23.85 13.53 -2.18
CA LYS A 240 23.22 14.85 -2.02
C LYS A 240 21.75 14.81 -2.38
N ALA A 241 21.41 14.15 -3.49
CA ALA A 241 20.02 13.98 -3.93
C ALA A 241 19.17 13.19 -2.92
N MET A 242 19.68 12.07 -2.39
CA MET A 242 18.95 11.27 -1.41
C MET A 242 18.78 11.99 -0.07
N GLU A 243 19.73 12.83 0.33
CA GLU A 243 19.62 13.66 1.53
C GLU A 243 18.64 14.82 1.35
N GLU A 244 18.57 15.41 0.15
CA GLU A 244 17.51 16.36 -0.20
C GLU A 244 16.13 15.71 -0.10
N VAL A 245 15.95 14.52 -0.70
CA VAL A 245 14.70 13.74 -0.60
C VAL A 245 14.36 13.46 0.85
N ARG A 246 15.33 13.00 1.67
CA ARG A 246 15.14 12.74 3.11
C ARG A 246 14.62 13.99 3.81
N LYS A 247 15.25 15.13 3.60
CA LYS A 247 14.87 16.41 4.23
C LYS A 247 13.44 16.80 3.86
N ILE A 248 13.10 16.81 2.57
CA ILE A 248 11.76 17.17 2.09
C ILE A 248 10.71 16.22 2.68
N CYS A 249 10.96 14.91 2.65
CA CYS A 249 10.02 13.93 3.19
C CYS A 249 9.81 14.09 4.69
N LEU A 250 10.87 14.30 5.47
CA LEU A 250 10.77 14.51 6.92
C LEU A 250 10.02 15.80 7.27
N GLU A 251 10.31 16.90 6.56
CA GLU A 251 9.61 18.18 6.72
C GLU A 251 8.12 18.04 6.37
N TYR A 252 7.81 17.37 5.26
CA TYR A 252 6.43 17.15 4.82
C TYR A 252 5.64 16.31 5.81
N VAL A 253 6.19 15.18 6.26
CA VAL A 253 5.54 14.32 7.25
C VAL A 253 5.36 15.05 8.57
N SER A 254 6.37 15.80 9.03
CA SER A 254 6.28 16.57 10.27
C SER A 254 5.17 17.63 10.23
N LYS A 255 5.09 18.39 9.13
CA LYS A 255 4.08 19.42 8.94
C LYS A 255 2.65 18.87 8.92
N ASN A 256 2.44 17.70 8.30
CA ASN A 256 1.10 17.13 8.11
C ASN A 256 0.67 16.16 9.23
N GLY A 257 1.61 15.69 10.06
CA GLY A 257 1.32 14.87 11.24
C GLY A 257 1.04 15.65 12.53
N ALA A 258 1.36 16.95 12.52
CA ALA A 258 1.18 17.89 13.64
C ALA A 258 -0.28 18.05 14.09
#